data_AF-A0A1B8ZZW4-F1
#
_entry.id   AF-A0A1B8ZZW4-F1
#
_cell.length_a   1.000
_cell.length_b   1.000
_cell.length_c   1.000
_cell.angle_alpha   90.00
_cell.angle_beta   90.00
_cell.angle_gamma   90.00
#
_symmetry.space_group_name_H-M   'P 1'
#
loop_
_entity.id
_entity.type
_entity.pdbx_description
1 polymer ?
#
loop_
_entity_poly.entity_id
_entity_poly.type
_entity_poly.pdbx_seq_one_letter_code
_entity_poly.pdbx_strand_id
1 'polypeptide(L)'
;MNKLRLTLGIAAIAIGSFAAFSFAPASNLNEETTGEFYVNPNGSMGLPVDPAHPCEGSGPLCSQEYNIETGEKTDNPALIKNGVRRP
;
A
#
# COMPACT_ATOMS: atom_id res chain seq x y z
N MET A 1 22.11 -46.80 28.15
CA MET A 1 22.53 -45.51 27.55
C MET A 1 21.47 -45.10 26.54
N ASN A 2 20.70 -44.05 26.86
CA ASN A 2 19.44 -43.69 26.19
C ASN A 2 19.62 -42.68 25.03
N LYS A 3 19.11 -43.07 23.86
CA LYS A 3 18.36 -42.35 22.80
C LYS A 3 18.66 -40.86 22.48
N LEU A 4 19.27 -40.67 21.31
CA LEU A 4 18.83 -39.88 20.14
C LEU A 4 17.70 -38.84 20.35
N ARG A 5 17.98 -37.56 20.00
CA ARG A 5 17.09 -36.58 19.31
C ARG A 5 17.77 -35.20 19.26
N LEU A 6 18.29 -34.81 18.09
CA LEU A 6 18.58 -33.41 17.77
C LEU A 6 17.92 -33.07 16.43
N THR A 7 16.59 -33.00 16.47
CA THR A 7 15.76 -32.49 15.38
C THR A 7 15.33 -31.08 15.77
N LEU A 8 15.76 -30.07 15.01
CA LEU A 8 15.19 -28.71 14.82
C LEU A 8 16.38 -27.84 14.37
N GLY A 9 16.44 -27.33 13.15
CA GLY A 9 15.35 -26.66 12.43
C GLY A 9 15.75 -25.20 12.30
N ILE A 10 16.77 -24.91 11.50
CA ILE A 10 17.09 -23.51 11.14
C ILE A 10 16.35 -23.25 9.84
N ALA A 11 15.18 -22.66 10.01
CA ALA A 11 14.28 -22.22 8.97
C ALA A 11 15.01 -21.29 7.99
N ALA A 12 14.69 -21.48 6.71
CA ALA A 12 15.13 -20.65 5.61
C ALA A 12 14.82 -19.17 5.89
N ILE A 13 15.86 -18.35 5.96
CA ILE A 13 15.71 -16.90 5.86
C ILE A 13 15.50 -16.63 4.36
N ALA A 14 14.23 -16.64 3.96
CA ALA A 14 13.82 -16.07 2.69
C ALA A 14 14.07 -14.56 2.79
N ILE A 15 15.26 -14.14 2.36
CA ILE A 15 15.53 -12.72 2.07
C ILE A 15 14.68 -12.42 0.85
N GLY A 16 13.45 -11.96 1.12
CA GLY A 16 12.53 -11.49 0.10
C GLY A 16 13.20 -10.37 -0.66
N SER A 17 13.45 -10.59 -1.94
CA SER A 17 13.96 -9.59 -2.86
C SER A 17 13.00 -8.41 -2.91
N PHE A 18 13.39 -7.30 -2.29
CA PHE A 18 12.76 -6.00 -2.51
C PHE A 18 13.09 -5.60 -3.96
N ALA A 19 12.20 -5.94 -4.90
CA ALA A 19 12.28 -5.38 -6.25
C ALA A 19 11.89 -3.90 -6.15
N ALA A 20 12.90 -3.05 -6.29
CA ALA A 20 12.79 -1.61 -6.28
C ALA A 20 11.97 -1.10 -7.47
N PHE A 21 11.18 -0.06 -7.17
CA PHE A 21 10.44 0.84 -8.05
C PHE A 21 11.01 0.99 -9.47
N SER A 22 10.15 0.86 -10.48
CA SER A 22 10.38 1.49 -11.79
C SER A 22 9.08 2.06 -12.35
N PHE A 23 8.97 3.38 -12.19
CA PHE A 23 8.22 4.37 -12.96
C PHE A 23 7.26 3.90 -14.08
N ALA A 24 5.96 4.12 -13.82
CA ALA A 24 4.91 4.68 -14.70
C ALA A 24 4.58 4.01 -16.05
N PRO A 25 3.48 4.41 -16.71
CA PRO A 25 2.11 4.52 -16.26
C PRO A 25 1.28 3.53 -17.10
N ALA A 26 0.55 2.60 -16.48
CA ALA A 26 -0.31 1.73 -17.27
C ALA A 26 -1.56 1.45 -16.49
N SER A 27 -2.63 2.08 -16.97
CA SER A 27 -4.03 1.76 -16.74
C SER A 27 -4.25 0.24 -16.88
N ASN A 28 -3.96 -0.50 -15.83
CA ASN A 28 -4.17 -1.94 -15.78
C ASN A 28 -4.54 -2.28 -14.35
N LEU A 29 -5.84 -2.49 -14.17
CA LEU A 29 -6.39 -3.38 -13.16
C LEU A 29 -5.73 -4.76 -13.36
N ASN A 30 -4.51 -4.96 -12.87
CA ASN A 30 -3.85 -6.25 -12.84
C ASN A 30 -3.13 -6.38 -11.49
N GLU A 31 -3.73 -7.18 -10.61
CA GLU A 31 -3.04 -7.91 -9.55
C GLU A 31 -2.33 -7.10 -8.45
N GLU A 32 -2.52 -5.78 -8.37
CA GLU A 32 -2.10 -5.03 -7.19
C GLU A 32 -3.07 -5.29 -6.04
N THR A 33 -2.56 -5.89 -4.97
CA THR A 33 -3.21 -5.93 -3.64
C THR A 33 -3.38 -4.52 -3.05
N THR A 34 -3.04 -3.46 -3.79
CA THR A 34 -2.95 -2.07 -3.38
C THR A 34 -3.64 -1.15 -4.38
N GLY A 35 -4.13 0.00 -3.92
CA GLY A 35 -4.73 1.02 -4.78
C GLY A 35 -4.78 2.38 -4.08
N GLU A 36 -4.94 3.46 -4.86
CA GLU A 36 -5.07 4.81 -4.31
C GLU A 36 -6.53 5.14 -3.98
N PHE A 37 -6.78 5.54 -2.74
CA PHE A 37 -8.11 5.89 -2.24
C PHE A 37 -8.07 7.25 -1.54
N TYR A 38 -9.19 7.96 -1.57
CA TYR A 38 -9.37 9.14 -0.73
C TYR A 38 -9.33 8.75 0.74
N VAL A 39 -8.86 9.66 1.58
CA VAL A 39 -8.85 9.49 3.03
C VAL A 39 -10.10 10.12 3.61
N ASN A 40 -10.91 9.31 4.30
CA ASN A 40 -12.06 9.82 5.01
C ASN A 40 -11.63 10.66 6.22
N PRO A 41 -12.48 11.54 6.76
CA PRO A 41 -12.15 12.35 7.94
C PRO A 41 -11.78 11.54 9.20
N ASN A 42 -12.22 10.29 9.27
CA ASN A 42 -11.88 9.35 10.34
C ASN A 42 -10.54 8.61 10.12
N GLY A 43 -9.82 8.91 9.04
CA GLY A 43 -8.56 8.28 8.66
C GLY A 43 -8.69 6.94 7.94
N SER A 44 -9.91 6.46 7.69
CA SER A 44 -10.14 5.19 6.99
C SER A 44 -10.02 5.36 5.47
N MET A 45 -9.85 4.23 4.78
CA MET A 45 -9.97 4.14 3.32
C MET A 45 -11.36 4.64 2.89
N GLY A 46 -11.36 5.58 1.95
CA GLY A 46 -12.54 6.14 1.31
C GLY A 46 -12.81 5.52 -0.05
N LEU A 47 -13.39 6.33 -0.95
CA LEU A 47 -13.63 5.91 -2.33
C LEU A 47 -12.31 5.84 -3.12
N PRO A 48 -12.23 5.02 -4.17
CA PRO A 48 -11.10 5.04 -5.10
C PRO A 48 -10.87 6.45 -5.63
N VAL A 49 -9.60 6.84 -5.77
CA VAL A 49 -9.26 8.14 -6.37
C VAL A 49 -9.77 8.18 -7.81
N ASP A 50 -10.37 9.31 -8.14
CA ASP A 50 -10.90 9.56 -9.47
C ASP A 50 -10.01 10.60 -10.15
N PRO A 51 -9.40 10.30 -11.31
CA PRO A 51 -8.59 11.25 -12.06
C PRO A 51 -9.30 12.55 -12.43
N ALA A 52 -10.64 12.54 -12.52
CA ALA A 52 -11.42 13.76 -12.76
C ALA A 52 -11.49 14.70 -11.54
N HIS A 53 -11.23 14.18 -10.33
CA HIS A 53 -11.35 14.92 -9.08
C HIS A 53 -10.05 14.83 -8.26
N PRO A 54 -8.89 15.25 -8.80
CA PRO A 54 -7.60 15.02 -8.15
C PRO A 54 -7.49 15.71 -6.78
N CYS A 55 -6.67 15.13 -5.91
CA CYS A 55 -6.23 15.75 -4.67
C CYS A 55 -5.10 16.75 -4.94
N GLU A 56 -5.39 18.04 -4.77
CA GLU A 56 -4.42 19.09 -5.08
C GLU A 56 -4.38 20.20 -4.01
N GLY A 57 -3.25 20.91 -3.99
CA GLY A 57 -3.03 22.08 -3.15
C GLY A 57 -2.30 21.76 -1.84
N SER A 58 -2.42 22.65 -0.88
CA SER A 58 -1.88 22.48 0.47
C SER A 58 -3.04 22.24 1.43
N GLY A 59 -2.93 21.24 2.30
CA GLY A 59 -4.03 20.84 3.17
C GLY A 59 -3.74 19.55 3.94
N PRO A 60 -4.76 18.97 4.59
CA PRO A 60 -4.64 17.65 5.21
C PRO A 60 -4.42 16.56 4.16
N LEU A 61 -4.17 15.35 4.65
CA LEU A 61 -4.13 14.16 3.81
C LEU A 61 -5.46 13.99 3.05
N CYS A 62 -5.37 13.90 1.73
CA CYS A 62 -6.53 13.84 0.83
C CYS A 62 -6.68 12.45 0.20
N SER A 63 -5.57 11.87 -0.29
CA SER A 63 -5.53 10.48 -0.77
C SER A 63 -4.23 9.81 -0.36
N GLN A 64 -4.26 8.48 -0.29
CA GLN A 64 -3.08 7.65 -0.12
C GLN A 64 -3.36 6.24 -0.67
N GLU A 65 -2.30 5.45 -0.74
CA GLU A 65 -2.40 4.05 -1.12
C GLU A 65 -2.82 3.17 0.08
N TYR A 66 -3.74 2.26 -0.20
CA TYR A 66 -4.23 1.25 0.73
C TYR A 66 -4.11 -0.13 0.12
N ASN A 67 -3.86 -1.12 0.96
CA ASN A 67 -4.00 -2.51 0.61
C ASN A 67 -5.50 -2.88 0.55
N ILE A 68 -5.97 -3.34 -0.60
CA ILE A 68 -7.37 -3.61 -0.91
C ILE A 68 -7.90 -4.81 -0.13
N GLU A 69 -7.05 -5.79 0.18
CA GLU A 69 -7.44 -6.99 0.93
C GLU A 69 -7.62 -6.71 2.43
N THR A 70 -6.76 -5.86 3.00
CA THR A 70 -6.74 -5.58 4.44
C THR A 70 -7.42 -4.25 4.81
N GLY A 71 -7.57 -3.33 3.86
CA GLY A 71 -8.00 -1.95 4.09
C GLY A 71 -6.96 -1.10 4.84
N GLU A 72 -5.74 -1.61 5.02
CA GLU A 72 -4.67 -0.93 5.73
C GLU A 72 -3.89 -0.01 4.81
N LYS A 73 -3.37 1.08 5.36
CA LYS A 73 -2.53 2.03 4.64
C LYS A 73 -1.16 1.43 4.34
N THR A 74 -0.62 1.69 3.15
CA THR A 74 0.73 1.23 2.80
C THR A 74 1.83 2.21 3.24
N ASP A 75 1.45 3.42 3.64
CA ASP A 75 2.34 4.54 3.98
C ASP A 75 3.36 4.87 2.87
N ASN A 76 3.03 4.57 1.61
CA ASN A 76 3.86 4.87 0.45
C ASN A 76 3.93 6.39 0.18
N PRO A 77 5.07 7.06 0.45
CA PRO A 77 5.16 8.51 0.41
C PRO A 77 4.98 9.10 -1.00
N ALA A 78 5.13 8.31 -2.07
CA ALA A 78 4.91 8.77 -3.43
C ALA A 78 3.43 8.99 -3.77
N LEU A 79 2.55 8.23 -3.10
CA LEU A 79 1.11 8.22 -3.32
C LEU A 79 0.33 8.93 -2.20
N ILE A 80 1.01 9.39 -1.15
CA ILE A 80 0.42 10.28 -0.16
C ILE A 80 0.23 11.67 -0.79
N LYS A 81 -1.03 12.04 -1.03
CA LYS A 81 -1.40 13.37 -1.55
C LYS A 81 -2.08 14.18 -0.45
N ASN A 82 -1.52 15.36 -0.19
CA ASN A 82 -2.14 16.37 0.66
C ASN A 82 -2.93 17.36 -0.20
N GLY A 83 -3.97 17.96 0.39
CA GLY A 83 -4.76 18.99 -0.26
C GLY A 83 -6.25 18.78 -0.08
N VAL A 84 -7.01 19.19 -1.09
CA VAL A 84 -8.47 19.04 -1.14
C VAL A 84 -8.88 18.44 -2.47
N ARG A 85 -9.90 17.57 -2.42
CA ARG A 85 -10.50 16.98 -3.61
C ARG A 85 -11.11 18.08 -4.47
N ARG A 86 -10.67 18.18 -5.72
CA ARG A 86 -11.25 19.11 -6.69
C ARG A 86 -12.65 18.65 -7.12
N PRO A 87 -13.58 19.60 -7.34
CA PRO A 87 -14.92 19.31 -7.83
C PRO A 87 -14.93 18.96 -9.33
#